data_AF-A0A6P0IX96-F1
#
_entry.id   AF-A0A6P0IX96-F1
#
_cell.length_a   1.000
_cell.length_b   1.000
_cell.length_c   1.000
_cell.angle_alpha   90.00
_cell.angle_beta   90.00
_cell.angle_gamma   90.00
#
_symmetry.space_group_name_H-M   'P 1'
#
loop_
_entity.id
_entity.type
_entity.pdbx_description
1 polymer ?
#
loop_
_entity_poly.entity_id
_entity_poly.type
_entity_poly.pdbx_seq_one_letter_code
_entity_poly.pdbx_strand_id
1 'polypeptide(L)'
;ISSRFLSGGPDTLGAFVTATQSVLTLLAGRSALTKAGQDSIKRALTRLNIPKYLWEEVSCGIAFSLLLVSVTFRLSLPEIAIFYKNLGDRYTFDNDTPQLSVAISSYKRALLLNPDYVEPHYKLGVVYEKIQDNEKAIAQYKIAVQDDFDSAYNNLGRMYILNKKYYQASSLLLTGLILNENDEVRYYLLKNLGWARLKQNRYAEAKRHLQDAINLDNKKAPAYCLLAQVLEEAGDNNTAIIMNNWRYCLGYSSRYNIDEDKWIDQARQRLETGLTKQLPNKK
;
A
#
# COMPACT_ATOMS: atom_id res chain seq x y z
N ILE A 1 -33.52 -18.66 -2.71
CA ILE A 1 -32.12 -19.03 -2.35
C ILE A 1 -31.18 -17.83 -2.57
N SER A 2 -31.63 -16.61 -2.24
CA SER A 2 -31.00 -15.36 -2.70
C SER A 2 -30.86 -14.36 -1.55
N SER A 3 -29.94 -14.64 -0.64
CA SER A 3 -29.42 -13.65 0.32
C SER A 3 -28.00 -14.00 0.79
N ARG A 4 -27.59 -15.28 0.69
CA ARG A 4 -26.22 -15.72 1.00
C ARG A 4 -25.17 -15.44 -0.09
N PHE A 5 -25.57 -15.08 -1.31
CA PHE A 5 -24.62 -14.75 -2.39
C PHE A 5 -24.00 -13.36 -2.26
N LEU A 6 -24.62 -12.46 -1.47
CA LEU A 6 -24.16 -11.07 -1.31
C LEU A 6 -23.48 -10.80 0.03
N SER A 7 -23.53 -11.73 0.99
CA SER A 7 -22.71 -11.68 2.20
C SER A 7 -21.35 -12.34 1.90
N GLY A 8 -20.36 -11.51 1.53
CA GLY A 8 -19.02 -11.96 1.18
C GLY A 8 -18.30 -12.66 2.34
N GLY A 9 -18.31 -13.98 2.32
CA GLY A 9 -17.33 -14.83 3.01
C GLY A 9 -16.31 -15.40 2.01
N PRO A 10 -15.16 -15.89 2.48
CA PRO A 10 -14.10 -16.46 1.63
C PRO A 10 -14.55 -17.64 0.74
N ASP A 11 -15.70 -18.26 1.02
CA ASP A 11 -16.22 -19.42 0.30
C ASP A 11 -16.97 -19.11 -1.02
N THR A 12 -17.41 -17.87 -1.26
CA THR A 12 -18.27 -17.57 -2.43
C THR A 12 -17.52 -17.51 -3.76
N LEU A 13 -16.25 -17.08 -3.73
CA LEU A 13 -15.38 -17.13 -4.91
C LEU A 13 -14.86 -18.56 -5.16
N GLY A 14 -14.61 -19.33 -4.10
CA GLY A 14 -14.34 -20.76 -4.20
C GLY A 14 -15.52 -21.51 -4.85
N ALA A 15 -16.75 -21.16 -4.50
CA ALA A 15 -17.97 -21.69 -5.13
C ALA A 15 -18.09 -21.29 -6.62
N PHE A 16 -17.63 -20.09 -7.00
CA PHE A 16 -17.67 -19.65 -8.41
C PHE A 16 -16.56 -20.28 -9.25
N VAL A 17 -15.34 -20.40 -8.71
CA VAL A 17 -14.20 -21.08 -9.35
C VAL A 17 -14.49 -22.58 -9.51
N THR A 18 -15.08 -23.21 -8.50
CA THR A 18 -15.54 -24.61 -8.62
C THR A 18 -16.70 -24.75 -9.60
N ALA A 19 -17.64 -23.80 -9.64
CA ALA A 19 -18.71 -23.79 -10.64
C ALA A 19 -18.16 -23.64 -12.07
N THR A 20 -17.14 -22.81 -12.29
CA THR A 20 -16.51 -22.64 -13.61
C THR A 20 -15.71 -23.85 -14.04
N GLN A 21 -14.93 -24.47 -13.14
CA GLN A 21 -14.28 -25.76 -13.39
C GLN A 21 -15.31 -26.85 -13.71
N SER A 22 -16.43 -26.88 -12.99
CA SER A 22 -17.53 -27.83 -13.20
C SER A 22 -18.22 -27.62 -14.55
N VAL A 23 -18.45 -26.37 -14.96
CA VAL A 23 -19.02 -26.02 -16.27
C VAL A 23 -18.07 -26.37 -17.41
N LEU A 24 -16.76 -26.14 -17.26
CA LEU A 24 -15.75 -26.59 -18.22
C LEU A 24 -15.67 -28.13 -18.32
N THR A 25 -15.77 -28.83 -17.18
CA THR A 25 -15.75 -30.29 -17.13
C THR A 25 -17.02 -30.87 -17.77
N LEU A 26 -18.17 -30.22 -17.58
CA LEU A 26 -19.43 -30.50 -18.27
C LEU A 26 -19.31 -30.36 -19.80
N LEU A 27 -18.62 -29.33 -20.25
CA LEU A 27 -18.40 -29.00 -21.67
C LEU A 27 -17.44 -29.97 -22.35
N ALA A 28 -16.45 -30.49 -21.61
CA ALA A 28 -15.42 -31.37 -22.15
C ALA A 28 -15.83 -32.86 -22.24
N GLY A 29 -16.98 -33.28 -21.67
CA GLY A 29 -17.37 -34.68 -21.77
C GLY A 29 -18.83 -34.97 -21.44
N ARG A 30 -19.53 -35.65 -22.37
CA ARG A 30 -20.80 -36.34 -22.10
C ARG A 30 -20.74 -37.23 -20.84
N SER A 31 -19.56 -37.66 -20.40
CA SER A 31 -19.33 -38.49 -19.21
C SER A 31 -19.22 -37.72 -17.88
N ALA A 32 -19.05 -36.40 -17.89
CA ALA A 32 -18.83 -35.59 -16.68
C ALA A 32 -20.13 -35.16 -15.99
N LEU A 33 -21.25 -35.15 -16.72
CA LEU A 33 -22.55 -34.84 -16.15
C LEU A 33 -23.12 -36.09 -15.48
N THR A 34 -23.51 -35.98 -14.21
CA THR A 34 -24.23 -37.07 -13.54
C THR A 34 -25.50 -37.40 -14.32
N LYS A 35 -25.96 -38.67 -14.26
CA LYS A 35 -27.19 -39.11 -14.93
C LYS A 35 -28.39 -38.22 -14.57
N ALA A 36 -28.46 -37.78 -13.31
CA ALA A 36 -29.44 -36.81 -12.83
C ALA A 36 -29.33 -35.42 -13.51
N GLY A 37 -28.13 -34.95 -13.81
CA GLY A 37 -27.91 -33.72 -14.57
C GLY A 37 -28.38 -33.85 -16.02
N GLN A 38 -28.06 -34.98 -16.67
CA GLN A 38 -28.50 -35.23 -18.06
C GLN A 38 -30.03 -35.29 -18.16
N ASP A 39 -30.68 -36.00 -17.24
CA ASP A 39 -32.14 -36.10 -17.22
C ASP A 39 -32.82 -34.76 -16.89
N SER A 40 -32.15 -33.89 -16.13
CA SER A 40 -32.65 -32.54 -15.85
C SER A 40 -32.59 -31.63 -17.08
N ILE A 41 -31.52 -31.70 -17.87
CA ILE A 41 -31.43 -30.98 -19.15
C ILE A 41 -32.51 -31.47 -20.13
N LYS A 42 -32.66 -32.79 -20.29
CA LYS A 42 -33.70 -33.38 -21.16
C LYS A 42 -35.11 -32.95 -20.75
N ARG A 43 -35.41 -32.95 -19.44
CA ARG A 43 -36.70 -32.45 -18.91
C ARG A 43 -36.91 -30.97 -19.21
N ALA A 44 -35.87 -30.14 -19.09
CA ALA A 44 -35.95 -28.71 -19.40
C ALA A 44 -36.21 -28.48 -20.90
N LEU A 45 -35.47 -29.15 -21.79
CA LEU A 45 -35.66 -29.06 -23.24
C LEU A 45 -37.06 -29.52 -23.68
N THR A 46 -37.57 -30.58 -23.05
CA THR A 46 -38.94 -31.07 -23.31
C THR A 46 -39.99 -30.06 -22.84
N ARG A 47 -39.82 -29.46 -21.65
CA ARG A 47 -40.72 -28.40 -21.13
C ARG A 47 -40.75 -27.15 -22.03
N LEU A 48 -39.62 -26.83 -22.65
CA LEU A 48 -39.50 -25.72 -23.60
C LEU A 48 -39.96 -26.10 -25.02
N ASN A 49 -40.50 -27.30 -25.20
CA ASN A 49 -41.02 -27.81 -26.47
C ASN A 49 -39.97 -27.82 -27.61
N ILE A 50 -38.69 -27.99 -27.26
CA ILE A 50 -37.59 -28.04 -28.23
C ILE A 50 -37.60 -29.41 -28.95
N PRO A 51 -37.62 -29.46 -30.29
CA PRO A 51 -37.57 -30.72 -31.04
C PRO A 51 -36.31 -31.54 -30.72
N LYS A 52 -36.46 -32.87 -30.57
CA LYS A 52 -35.36 -33.78 -30.18
C LYS A 52 -34.12 -33.66 -31.07
N TYR A 53 -34.28 -33.36 -32.36
CA TYR A 53 -33.16 -33.23 -33.30
C TYR A 53 -32.29 -31.98 -33.03
N LEU A 54 -32.81 -30.95 -32.36
CA LEU A 54 -32.07 -29.74 -31.98
C LEU A 54 -31.44 -29.81 -30.58
N TRP A 55 -31.65 -30.90 -29.83
CA TRP A 55 -31.25 -30.96 -28.42
C TRP A 55 -29.73 -30.78 -28.23
N GLU A 56 -28.91 -31.34 -29.12
CA GLU A 56 -27.46 -31.22 -29.05
C GLU A 56 -27.00 -29.79 -29.36
N GLU A 57 -27.52 -29.16 -30.41
CA GLU A 57 -27.20 -27.78 -30.80
C GLU A 57 -27.59 -26.78 -29.71
N VAL A 58 -28.80 -26.91 -29.15
CA VAL A 58 -29.29 -26.04 -28.07
C VAL A 58 -28.48 -26.26 -26.80
N SER A 59 -28.14 -27.51 -26.46
CA SER A 59 -27.31 -27.80 -25.28
C SER A 59 -25.90 -27.20 -25.43
N CYS A 60 -25.30 -27.32 -26.63
CA CYS A 60 -24.02 -26.71 -26.95
C CYS A 60 -24.08 -25.18 -26.86
N GLY A 61 -25.11 -24.56 -27.44
CA GLY A 61 -25.32 -23.11 -27.38
C GLY A 61 -25.49 -22.58 -25.96
N ILE A 62 -26.25 -23.27 -25.09
CA ILE A 62 -26.39 -22.93 -23.67
C ILE A 62 -25.04 -23.02 -22.97
N ALA A 63 -24.30 -24.10 -23.20
CA ALA A 63 -23.03 -24.31 -22.53
C ALA A 63 -21.95 -23.32 -23.01
N PHE A 64 -21.94 -22.96 -24.29
CA PHE A 64 -21.13 -21.86 -24.82
C PHE A 64 -21.51 -20.50 -24.20
N SER A 65 -22.81 -20.23 -24.04
CA SER A 65 -23.29 -19.01 -23.40
C SER A 65 -22.84 -18.93 -21.93
N LEU A 66 -22.93 -20.04 -21.19
CA LEU A 66 -22.44 -20.13 -19.81
C LEU A 66 -20.93 -19.95 -19.71
N LEU A 67 -20.17 -20.52 -20.66
CA LEU A 67 -18.73 -20.29 -20.78
C LEU A 67 -18.43 -18.82 -21.02
N LEU A 68 -19.14 -18.17 -21.94
CA LEU A 68 -18.97 -16.74 -22.24
C LEU A 68 -19.27 -15.87 -21.02
N VAL A 69 -20.35 -16.15 -20.27
CA VAL A 69 -20.66 -15.45 -19.01
C VAL A 69 -19.56 -15.67 -17.97
N SER A 70 -19.04 -16.88 -17.87
CA SER A 70 -17.97 -17.23 -16.93
C SER A 70 -16.66 -16.52 -17.27
N VAL A 71 -16.29 -16.48 -18.55
CA VAL A 71 -15.10 -15.78 -19.04
C VAL A 71 -15.26 -14.28 -18.85
N THR A 72 -16.40 -13.69 -19.24
CA THR A 72 -16.63 -12.24 -19.08
C THR A 72 -16.65 -11.83 -17.61
N PHE A 73 -17.24 -12.63 -16.72
CA PHE A 73 -17.16 -12.41 -15.28
C PHE A 73 -15.71 -12.48 -14.77
N ARG A 74 -14.92 -13.47 -15.21
CA ARG A 74 -13.52 -13.58 -14.80
C ARG A 74 -12.70 -12.38 -15.28
N LEU A 75 -12.95 -11.91 -16.50
CA LEU A 75 -12.29 -10.73 -17.07
C LEU A 75 -12.70 -9.43 -16.35
N SER A 76 -13.86 -9.38 -15.69
CA SER A 76 -14.28 -8.20 -14.93
C SER A 76 -13.76 -8.18 -13.49
N LEU A 77 -13.23 -9.29 -12.96
CA LEU A 77 -12.71 -9.36 -11.58
C LEU A 77 -11.65 -8.28 -11.26
N PRO A 78 -10.66 -7.97 -12.12
CA PRO A 78 -9.69 -6.91 -11.87
C PRO A 78 -10.34 -5.53 -11.70
N GLU A 79 -11.34 -5.19 -12.51
CA GLU A 79 -12.07 -3.92 -12.41
C GLU A 79 -12.87 -3.82 -11.11
N ILE A 80 -13.49 -4.93 -10.69
CA ILE A 80 -14.17 -5.01 -9.40
C ILE A 80 -13.15 -4.88 -8.25
N ALA A 81 -11.94 -5.41 -8.39
CA ALA A 81 -10.87 -5.23 -7.42
C ALA A 81 -10.47 -3.75 -7.28
N ILE A 82 -10.32 -3.03 -8.38
CA ILE A 82 -10.06 -1.58 -8.40
C ILE A 82 -11.19 -0.82 -7.69
N PHE A 83 -12.45 -1.18 -7.92
CA PHE A 83 -13.58 -0.60 -7.20
C PHE A 83 -13.45 -0.77 -5.68
N TYR A 84 -13.11 -1.96 -5.20
CA TYR A 84 -12.92 -2.20 -3.76
C TYR A 84 -11.69 -1.49 -3.20
N LYS A 85 -10.62 -1.35 -3.97
CA LYS A 85 -9.46 -0.54 -3.59
C LYS A 85 -9.86 0.93 -3.42
N ASN A 86 -10.57 1.50 -4.40
CA ASN A 86 -11.06 2.88 -4.33
C ASN A 86 -12.09 3.09 -3.20
N LEU A 87 -12.92 2.08 -2.91
CA LEU A 87 -13.79 2.08 -1.73
C LEU A 87 -12.96 2.17 -0.45
N GLY A 88 -11.90 1.36 -0.34
CA GLY A 88 -10.97 1.42 0.78
C GLY A 88 -10.37 2.81 0.95
N ASP A 89 -9.86 3.40 -0.15
CA ASP A 89 -9.25 4.73 -0.15
C ASP A 89 -10.19 5.79 0.46
N ARG A 90 -11.49 5.75 0.16
CA ARG A 90 -12.49 6.69 0.72
C ARG A 90 -12.60 6.62 2.25
N TYR A 91 -12.43 5.43 2.84
CA TYR A 91 -12.53 5.23 4.29
C TYR A 91 -11.18 5.36 5.01
N THR A 92 -10.09 5.66 4.28
CA THR A 92 -8.78 5.94 4.89
C THR A 92 -8.54 7.42 5.20
N PHE A 93 -9.40 8.30 4.69
CA PHE A 93 -9.22 9.75 4.80
C PHE A 93 -9.38 10.24 6.24
N ASP A 94 -10.34 9.69 6.98
CA ASP A 94 -10.55 10.01 8.39
C ASP A 94 -9.80 9.05 9.32
N ASN A 95 -9.27 9.58 10.44
CA ASN A 95 -8.57 8.80 11.45
C ASN A 95 -9.50 8.07 12.42
N ASP A 96 -10.81 8.02 12.14
CA ASP A 96 -11.79 7.33 12.95
C ASP A 96 -11.65 5.80 12.80
N THR A 97 -11.41 5.11 13.91
CA THR A 97 -11.19 3.65 13.96
C THR A 97 -12.28 2.83 13.26
N PRO A 98 -13.59 3.14 13.37
CA PRO A 98 -14.63 2.44 12.63
C PRO A 98 -14.43 2.50 11.12
N GLN A 99 -13.99 3.64 10.58
CA GLN A 99 -13.78 3.82 9.14
C GLN A 99 -12.57 3.01 8.65
N LEU A 100 -11.48 2.96 9.43
CA LEU A 100 -10.29 2.17 9.09
C LEU A 100 -10.58 0.66 8.99
N SER A 101 -11.53 0.14 9.78
CA SER A 101 -11.96 -1.26 9.67
C SER A 101 -12.62 -1.57 8.31
N VAL A 102 -13.44 -0.64 7.80
CA VAL A 102 -14.07 -0.73 6.48
C VAL A 102 -13.02 -0.66 5.38
N ALA A 103 -12.02 0.21 5.52
CA ALA A 103 -10.90 0.30 4.58
C ALA A 103 -10.14 -1.04 4.48
N ILE A 104 -9.77 -1.64 5.62
CA ILE A 104 -9.10 -2.95 5.66
C ILE A 104 -9.93 -4.02 4.95
N SER A 105 -11.23 -4.08 5.24
CA SER A 105 -12.12 -5.08 4.62
C SER A 105 -12.22 -4.89 3.09
N SER A 106 -12.21 -3.64 2.63
CA SER A 106 -12.31 -3.29 1.21
C SER A 106 -11.03 -3.68 0.46
N TYR A 107 -9.86 -3.34 1.00
CA TYR A 107 -8.58 -3.75 0.40
C TYR A 107 -8.40 -5.27 0.39
N LYS A 108 -8.79 -5.98 1.46
CA LYS A 108 -8.78 -7.45 1.46
C LYS A 108 -9.69 -8.05 0.39
N ARG A 109 -10.84 -7.41 0.12
CA ARG A 109 -11.73 -7.85 -0.95
C ARG A 109 -11.17 -7.57 -2.34
N ALA A 110 -10.44 -6.47 -2.52
CA ALA A 110 -9.70 -6.22 -3.76
C ALA A 110 -8.68 -7.34 -4.02
N LEU A 111 -7.89 -7.72 -3.02
CA LEU A 111 -6.92 -8.81 -3.11
C LEU A 111 -7.57 -10.17 -3.36
N LEU A 112 -8.76 -10.42 -2.81
CA LEU A 112 -9.48 -11.67 -3.06
C LEU A 112 -9.96 -11.79 -4.52
N LEU A 113 -10.28 -10.66 -5.15
CA LEU A 113 -10.77 -10.59 -6.54
C LEU A 113 -9.61 -10.56 -7.55
N ASN A 114 -8.51 -9.91 -7.18
CA ASN A 114 -7.28 -9.87 -7.96
C ASN A 114 -6.06 -10.04 -7.03
N PRO A 115 -5.57 -11.27 -6.83
CA PRO A 115 -4.43 -11.56 -5.95
C PRO A 115 -3.13 -10.89 -6.39
N ASP A 116 -2.97 -10.63 -7.70
CA ASP A 116 -1.78 -9.99 -8.26
C ASP A 116 -1.86 -8.46 -8.20
N TYR A 117 -2.93 -7.90 -7.59
CA TYR A 117 -3.08 -6.46 -7.43
C TYR A 117 -2.30 -5.96 -6.21
N VAL A 118 -1.10 -5.45 -6.47
CA VAL A 118 -0.11 -5.07 -5.45
C VAL A 118 -0.52 -3.84 -4.62
N GLU A 119 -1.14 -2.83 -5.23
CA GLU A 119 -1.46 -1.55 -4.56
C GLU A 119 -2.28 -1.74 -3.26
N PRO A 120 -3.32 -2.58 -3.20
CA PRO A 120 -4.00 -2.93 -1.94
C PRO A 120 -3.10 -3.41 -0.81
N HIS A 121 -1.99 -4.13 -1.08
CA HIS A 121 -1.02 -4.48 -0.04
C HIS A 121 -0.35 -3.24 0.54
N TYR A 122 0.14 -2.33 -0.30
CA TYR A 122 0.69 -1.05 0.16
C TYR A 122 -0.33 -0.26 0.99
N LYS A 123 -1.58 -0.17 0.52
CA LYS A 123 -2.66 0.54 1.22
C LYS A 123 -3.01 -0.08 2.57
N LEU A 124 -3.08 -1.41 2.65
CA LEU A 124 -3.24 -2.12 3.92
C LEU A 124 -2.08 -1.81 4.87
N GLY A 125 -0.85 -1.75 4.37
CA GLY A 125 0.32 -1.34 5.15
C GLY A 125 0.13 0.04 5.80
N VAL A 126 -0.33 1.03 5.01
CA VAL A 126 -0.62 2.39 5.51
C VAL A 126 -1.71 2.38 6.58
N VAL A 127 -2.79 1.64 6.38
CA VAL A 127 -3.87 1.57 7.38
C VAL A 127 -3.42 0.87 8.66
N TYR A 128 -2.64 -0.21 8.54
CA TYR A 128 -2.08 -0.89 9.70
C TYR A 128 -1.14 0.01 10.51
N GLU A 129 -0.35 0.84 9.84
CA GLU A 129 0.47 1.85 10.51
C GLU A 129 -0.39 2.87 11.28
N LYS A 130 -1.47 3.37 10.67
CA LYS A 130 -2.40 4.32 11.33
C LYS A 130 -2.99 3.77 12.62
N ILE A 131 -3.29 2.46 12.67
CA ILE A 131 -3.79 1.78 13.88
C ILE A 131 -2.67 1.19 14.75
N GLN A 132 -1.41 1.56 14.48
CA GLN A 132 -0.22 1.13 15.22
C GLN A 132 0.06 -0.38 15.22
N ASP A 133 -0.52 -1.12 14.27
CA ASP A 133 -0.22 -2.54 14.04
C ASP A 133 1.00 -2.68 13.12
N ASN A 134 2.16 -2.34 13.67
CA ASN A 134 3.43 -2.26 12.93
C ASN A 134 3.85 -3.62 12.31
N GLU A 135 3.50 -4.73 12.95
CA GLU A 135 3.82 -6.07 12.43
C GLU A 135 3.06 -6.35 11.14
N LYS A 136 1.74 -6.09 11.11
CA LYS A 136 0.96 -6.22 9.88
C LYS A 136 1.37 -5.20 8.83
N ALA A 137 1.68 -3.95 9.24
CA ALA A 137 2.14 -2.93 8.31
C ALA A 137 3.42 -3.39 7.56
N ILE A 138 4.43 -3.86 8.29
CA ILE A 138 5.68 -4.36 7.73
C ILE A 138 5.43 -5.57 6.82
N ALA A 139 4.57 -6.50 7.22
CA ALA A 139 4.25 -7.68 6.41
C ALA A 139 3.65 -7.27 5.05
N GLN A 140 2.70 -6.33 5.05
CA GLN A 140 2.06 -5.86 3.83
C GLN A 140 3.01 -5.04 2.94
N TYR A 141 3.82 -4.16 3.53
CA TYR A 141 4.82 -3.43 2.74
C TYR A 141 5.89 -4.33 2.14
N LYS A 142 6.28 -5.42 2.81
CA LYS A 142 7.20 -6.40 2.23
C LYS A 142 6.65 -7.05 0.97
N ILE A 143 5.36 -7.40 0.96
CA ILE A 143 4.69 -7.94 -0.23
C ILE A 143 4.72 -6.89 -1.34
N ALA A 144 4.32 -5.65 -1.03
CA ALA A 144 4.32 -4.57 -2.02
C ALA A 144 5.72 -4.27 -2.60
N VAL A 145 6.78 -4.39 -1.78
CA VAL A 145 8.17 -4.25 -2.24
C VAL A 145 8.60 -5.42 -3.15
N GLN A 146 8.10 -6.64 -2.92
CA GLN A 146 8.44 -7.80 -3.76
C GLN A 146 7.98 -7.64 -5.21
N ASP A 147 6.89 -6.90 -5.41
CA ASP A 147 6.37 -6.55 -6.74
C ASP A 147 6.72 -5.11 -7.15
N ASP A 148 7.83 -4.58 -6.62
CA ASP A 148 8.41 -3.28 -6.96
C ASP A 148 7.46 -2.07 -6.84
N PHE A 149 6.55 -2.09 -5.87
CA PHE A 149 5.71 -0.92 -5.58
C PHE A 149 6.53 0.19 -4.91
N ASP A 150 6.99 1.13 -5.73
CA ASP A 150 7.74 2.34 -5.42
C ASP A 150 7.54 2.93 -4.00
N SER A 151 6.29 3.32 -3.67
CA SER A 151 5.99 3.98 -2.38
C SER A 151 6.19 3.07 -1.17
N ALA A 152 6.18 1.74 -1.35
CA ALA A 152 6.37 0.78 -0.27
C ALA A 152 7.82 0.74 0.23
N TYR A 153 8.80 1.00 -0.64
CA TYR A 153 10.22 1.07 -0.26
C TYR A 153 10.45 2.15 0.81
N ASN A 154 9.85 3.32 0.62
CA ASN A 154 9.92 4.42 1.58
C ASN A 154 9.33 4.04 2.95
N ASN A 155 8.10 3.52 2.97
CA ASN A 155 7.40 3.24 4.21
C ASN A 155 8.02 2.06 4.96
N LEU A 156 8.42 1.00 4.26
CA LEU A 156 9.14 -0.12 4.87
C LEU A 156 10.53 0.30 5.38
N GLY A 157 11.25 1.12 4.61
CA GLY A 157 12.52 1.70 5.04
C GLY A 157 12.38 2.51 6.32
N ARG A 158 11.35 3.36 6.40
CA ARG A 158 11.02 4.09 7.63
C ARG A 158 10.69 3.17 8.81
N MET A 159 9.86 2.14 8.60
CA MET A 159 9.56 1.15 9.64
C MET A 159 10.82 0.45 10.16
N TYR A 160 11.77 0.14 9.28
CA TYR A 160 13.06 -0.40 9.69
C TYR A 160 13.90 0.60 10.51
N ILE A 161 13.88 1.89 10.19
CA ILE A 161 14.55 2.92 11.01
C ILE A 161 13.94 2.97 12.42
N LEU A 162 12.61 3.00 12.51
CA LEU A 162 11.89 3.03 13.80
C LEU A 162 12.21 1.78 14.64
N ASN A 163 12.32 0.62 13.99
CA ASN A 163 12.73 -0.64 14.61
C ASN A 163 14.24 -0.80 14.79
N LYS A 164 15.01 0.29 14.66
CA LYS A 164 16.48 0.34 14.83
C LYS A 164 17.27 -0.57 13.88
N LYS A 165 16.66 -1.02 12.79
CA LYS A 165 17.24 -1.86 11.73
C LYS A 165 17.89 -0.98 10.65
N TYR A 166 18.83 -0.12 11.05
CA TYR A 166 19.34 0.95 10.20
C TYR A 166 20.02 0.45 8.91
N TYR A 167 20.80 -0.62 8.98
CA TYR A 167 21.48 -1.18 7.80
C TYR A 167 20.48 -1.74 6.78
N GLN A 168 19.48 -2.49 7.25
CA GLN A 168 18.39 -3.01 6.41
C GLN A 168 17.58 -1.86 5.78
N ALA A 169 17.28 -0.82 6.55
CA ALA A 169 16.64 0.39 6.02
C ALA A 169 17.47 1.02 4.90
N SER A 170 18.76 1.26 5.13
CA SER A 170 19.61 1.92 4.13
C SER A 170 19.77 1.09 2.85
N SER A 171 19.86 -0.23 2.95
CA SER A 171 19.93 -1.12 1.78
C SER A 171 18.64 -1.04 0.97
N LEU A 172 17.50 -1.16 1.64
CA LEU A 172 16.19 -1.13 1.00
C LEU A 172 15.91 0.22 0.33
N LEU A 173 16.22 1.32 1.00
CA LEU A 173 16.00 2.67 0.48
C LEU A 173 16.90 2.97 -0.72
N LEU A 174 18.13 2.44 -0.75
CA LEU A 174 18.99 2.51 -1.92
C LEU A 174 18.41 1.73 -3.11
N THR A 175 17.88 0.53 -2.88
CA THR A 175 17.18 -0.24 -3.93
C THR A 175 16.01 0.56 -4.50
N GLY A 176 15.15 1.12 -3.64
CA GLY A 176 14.04 1.96 -4.09
C GLY A 176 14.49 3.18 -4.91
N LEU A 177 15.62 3.80 -4.54
CA LEU A 177 16.15 4.97 -5.27
C LEU A 177 16.70 4.61 -6.67
N ILE A 178 17.18 3.38 -6.85
CA ILE A 178 17.68 2.88 -8.14
C ILE A 178 16.51 2.59 -9.09
N LEU A 179 15.41 2.06 -8.56
CA LEU A 179 14.26 1.65 -9.36
C LEU A 179 13.31 2.81 -9.69
N ASN A 180 13.39 3.92 -8.94
CA ASN A 180 12.41 4.99 -9.00
C ASN A 180 12.93 6.29 -9.63
N GLU A 181 12.19 6.79 -10.63
CA GLU A 181 12.47 8.05 -11.34
C GLU A 181 11.56 9.22 -10.92
N ASN A 182 10.55 8.99 -10.08
CA ASN A 182 9.61 10.02 -9.63
C ASN A 182 10.20 10.88 -8.49
N ASP A 183 10.34 12.19 -8.73
CA ASP A 183 10.94 13.13 -7.78
C ASP A 183 10.26 13.18 -6.40
N GLU A 184 8.93 13.02 -6.35
CA GLU A 184 8.20 13.02 -5.08
C GLU A 184 8.58 11.81 -4.22
N VAL A 185 8.61 10.61 -4.81
CA VAL A 185 9.01 9.39 -4.10
C VAL A 185 10.50 9.45 -3.74
N ARG A 186 11.35 9.92 -4.66
CA ARG A 186 12.79 10.09 -4.46
C ARG A 186 13.12 11.01 -3.29
N TYR A 187 12.36 12.10 -3.09
CA TYR A 187 12.48 12.95 -1.90
C TYR A 187 12.40 12.13 -0.61
N TYR A 188 11.35 11.31 -0.46
CA TYR A 188 11.11 10.56 0.77
C TYR A 188 12.16 9.46 0.98
N LEU A 189 12.57 8.79 -0.11
CA LEU A 189 13.64 7.80 -0.09
C LEU A 189 14.97 8.40 0.37
N LEU A 190 15.38 9.53 -0.22
CA LEU A 190 16.61 10.24 0.14
C LEU A 190 16.57 10.76 1.58
N LYS A 191 15.43 11.34 2.00
CA LYS A 191 15.22 11.82 3.37
C LYS A 191 15.39 10.68 4.38
N ASN A 192 14.75 9.54 4.15
CA ASN A 192 14.84 8.39 5.05
C ASN A 192 16.21 7.71 4.97
N LEU A 193 16.89 7.72 3.81
CA LEU A 193 18.25 7.22 3.68
C LEU A 193 19.21 8.09 4.49
N GLY A 194 19.04 9.40 4.44
CA GLY A 194 19.73 10.36 5.31
C GLY A 194 19.51 10.07 6.79
N TRP A 195 18.26 9.79 7.20
CA TRP A 195 17.94 9.41 8.57
C TRP A 195 18.59 8.08 8.99
N ALA A 196 18.57 7.06 8.12
CA ALA A 196 19.25 5.80 8.39
C ALA A 196 20.77 5.99 8.52
N ARG A 197 21.39 6.82 7.68
CA ARG A 197 22.83 7.15 7.74
C ARG A 197 23.20 7.95 8.99
N LEU A 198 22.35 8.88 9.42
CA LEU A 198 22.48 9.57 10.71
C LEU A 198 22.56 8.55 11.85
N LYS A 199 21.63 7.59 11.91
CA LYS A 199 21.63 6.55 12.95
C LYS A 199 22.75 5.52 12.85
N GLN A 200 23.50 5.52 11.75
CA GLN A 200 24.73 4.76 11.58
C GLN A 200 25.99 5.60 11.87
N ASN A 201 25.85 6.85 12.33
CA ASN A 201 26.93 7.83 12.49
C ASN A 201 27.70 8.13 11.19
N ARG A 202 27.09 7.88 10.02
CA ARG A 202 27.66 8.15 8.68
C ARG A 202 27.28 9.55 8.24
N TYR A 203 27.75 10.56 8.97
CA TYR A 203 27.26 11.94 8.85
C TYR A 203 27.49 12.58 7.48
N ALA A 204 28.63 12.31 6.83
CA ALA A 204 28.94 12.86 5.50
C ALA A 204 27.93 12.40 4.43
N GLU A 205 27.55 11.11 4.47
CA GLU A 205 26.53 10.56 3.58
C GLU A 205 25.13 11.04 3.96
N ALA A 206 24.82 11.08 5.26
CA ALA A 206 23.55 11.59 5.74
C ALA A 206 23.32 13.03 5.24
N LYS A 207 24.32 13.90 5.39
CA LYS A 207 24.30 15.28 4.91
C LYS A 207 24.02 15.35 3.41
N ARG A 208 24.74 14.56 2.59
CA ARG A 208 24.55 14.54 1.14
C ARG A 208 23.12 14.16 0.75
N HIS A 209 22.62 13.04 1.26
CA HIS A 209 21.26 12.58 0.92
C HIS A 209 20.17 13.57 1.35
N LEU A 210 20.34 14.25 2.50
CA LEU A 210 19.40 15.25 2.97
C LEU A 210 19.46 16.53 2.13
N GLN A 211 20.64 16.94 1.67
CA GLN A 211 20.79 18.05 0.73
C GLN A 211 20.14 17.71 -0.62
N ASP A 212 20.35 16.50 -1.13
CA ASP A 212 19.70 16.03 -2.36
C ASP A 212 18.17 16.03 -2.21
N ALA A 213 17.64 15.60 -1.06
CA ALA A 213 16.21 15.69 -0.78
C ALA A 213 15.71 17.15 -0.77
N ILE A 214 16.42 18.07 -0.12
CA ILE A 214 16.06 19.50 -0.11
C ILE A 214 16.08 20.10 -1.53
N ASN A 215 17.01 19.66 -2.38
CA ASN A 215 17.09 20.13 -3.77
C ASN A 215 15.89 19.67 -4.60
N LEU A 216 15.31 18.49 -4.31
CA LEU A 216 14.09 18.02 -4.94
C LEU A 216 12.85 18.79 -4.45
N ASP A 217 12.75 19.01 -3.13
CA ASP A 217 11.64 19.75 -2.54
C ASP A 217 12.08 20.51 -1.27
N ASN A 218 12.26 21.82 -1.43
CA ASN A 218 12.73 22.70 -0.37
C ASN A 218 11.60 23.23 0.55
N LYS A 219 10.35 22.78 0.37
CA LYS A 219 9.20 23.20 1.18
C LYS A 219 8.75 22.14 2.19
N LYS A 220 9.55 21.07 2.38
CA LYS A 220 9.26 19.98 3.31
C LYS A 220 10.23 19.98 4.49
N ALA A 221 9.70 20.08 5.71
CA ALA A 221 10.46 20.14 6.95
C ALA A 221 11.41 18.95 7.24
N PRO A 222 11.02 17.67 7.01
CA PRO A 222 11.78 16.52 7.52
C PRO A 222 13.28 16.53 7.17
N ALA A 223 13.64 16.90 5.93
CA ALA A 223 15.02 16.92 5.50
C ALA A 223 15.85 17.99 6.24
N TYR A 224 15.29 19.17 6.50
CA TYR A 224 15.92 20.22 7.30
C TYR A 224 16.11 19.81 8.77
N CYS A 225 15.09 19.19 9.37
CA CYS A 225 15.15 18.71 10.75
C CYS A 225 16.26 17.68 10.95
N LEU A 226 16.38 16.73 10.03
CA LEU A 226 17.41 15.70 10.05
C LEU A 226 18.78 16.29 9.73
N LEU A 227 18.87 17.27 8.82
CA LEU A 227 20.14 17.90 8.47
C LEU A 227 20.70 18.69 9.65
N ALA A 228 19.85 19.40 10.40
CA ALA A 228 20.27 20.06 11.62
C ALA A 228 20.84 19.07 12.65
N GLN A 229 20.18 17.92 12.87
CA GLN A 229 20.67 16.86 13.75
C GLN A 229 22.02 16.30 13.26
N VAL A 230 22.16 16.04 11.95
CA VAL A 230 23.42 15.55 11.37
C VAL A 230 24.56 16.55 11.61
N LEU A 231 24.31 17.85 11.42
CA LEU A 231 25.34 18.87 11.63
C LEU A 231 25.74 18.99 13.11
N GLU A 232 24.78 18.91 14.03
CA GLU A 232 25.05 18.90 15.47
C GLU A 232 25.86 17.65 15.89
N GLU A 233 25.42 16.45 15.47
CA GLU A 233 26.08 15.18 15.83
C GLU A 233 27.46 15.00 15.16
N ALA A 234 27.66 15.63 13.99
CA ALA A 234 28.97 15.68 13.32
C ALA A 234 29.95 16.68 13.94
N GLY A 235 29.49 17.53 14.87
CA GLY A 235 30.31 18.60 15.46
C GLY A 235 30.61 19.75 14.49
N ASP A 236 29.70 20.05 13.55
CA ASP A 236 29.86 21.21 12.66
C ASP A 236 29.80 22.51 13.47
N ASN A 237 30.83 23.34 13.34
CA ASN A 237 30.95 24.57 14.13
C ASN A 237 30.12 25.73 13.56
N ASN A 238 29.54 25.58 12.36
CA ASN A 238 28.76 26.64 11.73
C ASN A 238 27.36 26.74 12.32
N THR A 239 27.27 27.39 13.48
CA THR A 239 26.02 27.60 14.22
C THR A 239 24.95 28.29 13.38
N ALA A 240 25.34 29.20 12.47
CA ALA A 240 24.38 29.89 11.60
C ALA A 240 23.65 28.91 10.65
N ILE A 241 24.38 27.97 10.04
CA ILE A 241 23.79 26.94 9.17
C ILE A 241 22.88 26.01 9.99
N ILE A 242 23.32 25.56 11.17
CA ILE A 242 22.51 24.69 12.04
C ILE A 242 21.20 25.37 12.43
N MET A 243 21.28 26.61 12.91
CA MET A 243 20.09 27.37 13.31
C MET A 243 19.15 27.66 12.14
N ASN A 244 19.67 27.92 10.93
CA ASN A 244 18.83 28.07 9.75
C ASN A 244 18.08 26.78 9.39
N ASN A 245 18.73 25.62 9.49
CA ASN A 245 18.06 24.34 9.27
C ASN A 245 16.96 24.09 10.33
N TRP A 246 17.20 24.42 11.61
CA TRP A 246 16.14 24.36 12.62
C TRP A 246 14.98 25.33 12.35
N ARG A 247 15.25 26.53 11.83
CA ARG A 247 14.21 27.48 11.41
C ARG A 247 13.37 26.92 10.25
N TYR A 248 14.01 26.35 9.22
CA TYR A 248 13.29 25.73 8.11
C TYR A 248 12.51 24.48 8.53
N CYS A 249 13.09 23.65 9.41
CA CYS A 249 12.41 22.53 10.04
C CYS A 249 11.10 22.99 10.70
N LEU A 250 11.15 24.01 11.55
CA LEU A 250 9.95 24.53 12.20
C LEU A 250 8.99 25.23 11.22
N GLY A 251 9.51 26.02 10.29
CA GLY A 251 8.73 26.84 9.36
C GLY A 251 7.93 26.02 8.34
N TYR A 252 8.44 24.87 7.92
CA TYR A 252 7.76 23.96 6.98
C TYR A 252 7.04 22.79 7.68
N SER A 253 7.08 22.71 9.01
CA SER A 253 6.52 21.57 9.74
C SER A 253 5.00 21.53 9.72
N SER A 254 4.44 20.32 9.72
CA SER A 254 3.02 20.07 9.85
C SER A 254 2.73 19.26 11.10
N ARG A 255 1.82 19.75 11.96
CA ARG A 255 1.40 19.05 13.18
C ARG A 255 0.66 17.73 12.90
N TYR A 256 0.33 17.44 11.65
CA TYR A 256 -0.35 16.21 11.24
C TYR A 256 0.61 15.05 10.93
N ASN A 257 1.93 15.30 10.90
CA ASN A 257 2.91 14.25 10.68
C ASN A 257 3.54 13.82 12.02
N ILE A 258 3.21 12.60 12.46
CA ILE A 258 3.64 12.10 13.78
C ILE A 258 5.16 11.94 13.92
N ASP A 259 5.88 11.74 12.81
CA ASP A 259 7.35 11.74 12.83
C ASP A 259 7.93 13.11 13.13
N GLU A 260 7.24 14.16 12.68
CA GLU A 260 7.71 15.53 12.80
C GLU A 260 7.53 16.06 14.21
N ASP A 261 6.57 15.55 15.00
CA ASP A 261 6.25 16.05 16.33
C ASP A 261 7.49 16.15 17.23
N LYS A 262 8.27 15.06 17.30
CA LYS A 262 9.54 15.04 18.04
C LYS A 262 10.56 16.02 17.49
N TRP A 263 10.66 16.15 16.17
CA TRP A 263 11.63 17.05 15.54
C TRP A 263 11.24 18.53 15.69
N ILE A 264 9.94 18.83 15.72
CA ILE A 264 9.38 20.16 15.98
C ILE A 264 9.76 20.60 17.39
N ASP A 265 9.59 19.73 18.38
CA ASP A 265 9.96 20.02 19.77
C ASP A 265 11.47 20.28 19.90
N GLN A 266 12.29 19.47 19.24
CA GLN A 266 13.74 19.70 19.17
C GLN A 266 14.06 21.05 18.54
N ALA A 267 13.42 21.39 17.42
CA ALA A 267 13.63 22.66 16.73
C ALA A 267 13.29 23.86 17.64
N ARG A 268 12.17 23.81 18.37
CA ARG A 268 11.78 24.85 19.33
C ARG A 268 12.84 25.03 20.42
N GLN A 269 13.24 23.95 21.07
CA GLN A 269 14.24 23.99 22.14
C GLN A 269 15.59 24.55 21.65
N ARG A 270 16.04 24.15 20.46
CA ARG A 270 17.30 24.62 19.88
C ARG A 270 17.26 26.10 19.52
N LEU A 271 16.14 26.59 18.99
CA LEU A 271 15.99 28.00 18.64
C LEU A 271 15.90 28.90 19.88
N GLU A 272 15.21 28.47 20.93
CA GLU A 272 15.14 29.18 22.22
C GLU A 272 16.52 29.27 22.90
N THR A 273 17.25 28.15 22.93
CA THR A 273 18.62 28.12 23.49
C THR A 273 19.63 28.91 22.65
N GLY A 274 19.46 28.93 21.33
CA GLY A 274 20.26 29.77 20.42
C GLY A 274 20.02 31.27 20.63
N LEU A 275 18.76 31.69 20.81
CA LEU A 275 18.38 33.08 21.10
C LEU A 275 18.93 33.56 22.44
N THR A 276 18.86 32.73 23.48
CA THR A 276 19.36 33.07 24.82
C THR A 276 20.88 33.22 24.87
N LYS A 277 21.64 32.46 24.06
CA LYS A 277 23.10 32.65 23.91
C LYS A 277 23.48 33.90 23.12
N GLN A 278 22.59 34.44 22.28
CA GLN A 278 22.84 35.64 21.47
C GLN A 278 22.47 36.95 22.17
N LEU A 279 21.64 36.89 23.21
CA LEU A 279 21.36 38.06 24.06
C LEU A 279 22.54 38.26 25.02
N PRO A 280 23.26 39.40 24.98
CA PRO A 280 24.29 39.66 25.97
C PRO A 280 23.64 39.67 27.35
N ASN A 281 24.24 38.98 28.32
CA ASN A 281 23.86 39.07 29.73
C ASN A 281 23.78 40.56 30.10
N LYS A 282 22.57 41.11 30.15
CA LYS A 282 22.30 42.42 30.75
C LYS A 282 22.51 42.24 32.25
N LYS A 283 23.74 42.46 32.71
CA LYS A 283 24.03 42.82 34.09
C LYS A 283 23.87 44.32 34.25
#